data_AF-A0A7C9JFH3-F1
#
_entry.id   AF-A0A7C9JFH3-F1
#
_cell.length_a   1.000
_cell.length_b   1.000
_cell.length_c   1.000
_cell.angle_alpha   90.00
_cell.angle_beta   90.00
_cell.angle_gamma   90.00
#
_symmetry.space_group_name_H-M   'P 1'
#
loop_
_entity.id
_entity.type
_entity.pdbx_description
1 polymer ?
#
loop_
_entity_poly.entity_id
_entity_poly.type
_entity_poly.pdbx_seq_one_letter_code
_entity_poly.pdbx_strand_id
1 'polypeptide(L)'
;MVMGAYPQEYLNDVVENQGKLFDYVAQAYPDMDTGDFIDAYMTGKTRKSIDEAQAYVSTMSAEELWDYFSETEHYKLKPGKALTGFAPDWIGEFYAYYQWQYGIPSAEVVSRVPLDFLKKAYGGLHDLNLDLAVRKVGELR
;
A
#
# COMPACT_ATOMS: atom_id res chain seq x y z
N MET A 1 -2.70 -21.27 13.37
CA MET A 1 -2.70 -19.79 13.33
C MET A 1 -2.10 -19.41 12.01
N VAL A 2 -2.80 -18.65 11.16
CA VAL A 2 -2.13 -18.02 10.02
C VAL A 2 -1.24 -16.95 10.64
N MET A 3 0.06 -17.18 10.65
CA MET A 3 1.01 -16.14 11.05
C MET A 3 1.04 -15.16 9.87
N GLY A 4 0.59 -13.92 10.10
CA GLY A 4 0.75 -12.87 9.10
C GLY A 4 2.24 -12.63 8.79
N ALA A 5 2.52 -11.84 7.76
CA ALA A 5 3.89 -11.61 7.26
C ALA A 5 4.88 -11.15 8.36
N TYR A 6 4.39 -10.36 9.31
CA TYR A 6 5.14 -9.80 10.43
C TYR A 6 4.27 -9.72 11.70
N PRO A 7 4.83 -9.39 12.89
CA PRO A 7 4.06 -9.35 14.13
C PRO A 7 2.82 -8.44 14.07
N GLN A 8 1.73 -8.86 14.70
CA GLN A 8 0.46 -8.10 14.71
C GLN A 8 0.61 -6.69 15.32
N GLU A 9 1.62 -6.48 16.16
CA GLU A 9 1.95 -5.18 16.76
C GLU A 9 2.25 -4.10 15.70
N TYR A 10 2.82 -4.47 14.54
CA TYR A 10 3.08 -3.53 13.45
C TYR A 10 1.92 -3.40 12.46
N LEU A 11 0.91 -4.26 12.54
CA LEU A 11 -0.14 -4.34 11.51
C LEU A 11 -0.90 -3.03 11.37
N ASN A 12 -1.38 -2.47 12.48
CA ASN A 12 -2.18 -1.25 12.44
C ASN A 12 -1.35 -0.08 11.91
N ASP A 13 -0.13 0.11 12.42
CA ASP A 13 0.77 1.19 11.99
C ASP A 13 1.11 1.08 10.50
N VAL A 14 1.44 -0.11 10.00
CA VAL A 14 1.76 -0.31 8.59
C VAL A 14 0.54 -0.09 7.69
N VAL A 15 -0.63 -0.60 8.08
CA VAL A 15 -1.87 -0.44 7.30
C VAL A 15 -2.28 1.03 7.23
N GLU A 16 -2.35 1.70 8.38
CA GLU A 16 -2.77 3.10 8.48
C GLU A 16 -1.77 4.02 7.78
N ASN A 17 -0.47 3.86 8.01
CA ASN A 17 0.53 4.76 7.42
C ASN A 17 0.73 4.51 5.92
N GLN A 18 0.57 3.28 5.42
CA GLN A 18 0.60 3.04 3.98
C GLN A 18 -0.62 3.65 3.27
N GLY A 19 -1.82 3.56 3.88
CA GLY A 19 -3.01 4.25 3.38
C GLY A 19 -2.77 5.76 3.29
N LYS A 20 -2.41 6.36 4.42
CA LYS A 20 -2.11 7.80 4.50
C LYS A 20 -1.01 8.24 3.55
N LEU A 21 0.03 7.43 3.34
CA LEU A 21 1.08 7.73 2.36
C LEU A 21 0.54 7.81 0.94
N PHE A 22 -0.33 6.87 0.54
CA PHE A 22 -0.90 6.85 -0.80
C PHE A 22 -1.83 8.05 -1.01
N ASP A 23 -2.61 8.39 0.01
CA ASP A 23 -3.46 9.58 0.02
C ASP A 23 -2.66 10.88 -0.03
N TYR A 24 -1.61 10.99 0.79
CA TYR A 24 -0.69 12.12 0.81
C TYR A 24 -0.09 12.38 -0.58
N VAL A 25 0.47 11.35 -1.24
CA VAL A 25 1.08 11.51 -2.57
C VAL A 25 0.03 11.91 -3.62
N ALA A 26 -1.16 11.31 -3.57
CA ALA A 26 -2.24 11.64 -4.50
C ALA A 26 -2.73 13.10 -4.35
N GLN A 27 -2.84 13.60 -3.12
CA GLN A 27 -3.35 14.95 -2.84
C GLN A 27 -2.29 16.04 -3.00
N ALA A 28 -1.05 15.80 -2.57
CA ALA A 28 0.03 16.78 -2.65
C ALA A 28 0.52 16.99 -4.10
N TYR A 29 0.36 15.97 -4.96
CA TYR A 29 0.87 15.98 -6.33
C TYR A 29 -0.20 15.60 -7.36
N PRO A 30 -1.26 16.44 -7.54
CA PRO A 30 -2.42 16.10 -8.35
C PRO A 30 -2.12 15.89 -9.85
N ASP A 31 -1.01 16.47 -10.33
CA ASP A 31 -0.55 16.37 -11.73
C ASP A 31 0.46 15.22 -11.96
N MET A 32 0.67 14.36 -10.95
CA MET A 32 1.63 13.25 -10.99
C MET A 32 0.92 11.89 -11.02
N ASP A 33 1.59 10.87 -11.54
CA ASP A 33 1.08 9.50 -11.63
C ASP A 33 1.19 8.79 -10.26
N THR A 34 0.08 8.77 -9.52
CA THR A 34 0.02 8.01 -8.25
C THR A 34 0.21 6.51 -8.49
N GLY A 35 -0.22 5.97 -9.63
CA GLY A 35 -0.09 4.55 -9.93
C GLY A 35 1.38 4.12 -10.10
N ASP A 36 2.17 4.95 -10.78
CA ASP A 36 3.63 4.75 -10.90
C ASP A 36 4.31 4.79 -9.53
N PHE A 37 3.91 5.73 -8.65
CA PHE A 37 4.39 5.78 -7.28
C PHE A 37 4.07 4.51 -6.50
N ILE A 38 2.81 4.04 -6.56
CA ILE A 38 2.39 2.83 -5.86
C ILE A 38 3.20 1.63 -6.31
N ASP A 39 3.40 1.45 -7.62
CA ASP A 39 4.20 0.33 -8.14
C ASP A 39 5.67 0.42 -7.69
N ALA A 40 6.27 1.60 -7.79
CA ALA A 40 7.65 1.85 -7.35
C ALA A 40 7.83 1.62 -5.84
N TYR A 41 6.87 2.05 -5.02
CA TYR A 41 6.87 1.84 -3.58
C TYR A 41 6.70 0.36 -3.23
N MET A 42 5.67 -0.30 -3.78
CA MET A 42 5.35 -1.69 -3.49
C MET A 42 6.44 -2.66 -3.95
N THR A 43 7.23 -2.30 -4.96
CA THR A 43 8.38 -3.08 -5.45
C THR A 43 9.73 -2.60 -4.90
N GLY A 44 9.72 -1.52 -4.12
CA GLY A 44 10.90 -0.83 -3.61
C GLY A 44 11.55 -1.47 -2.38
N LYS A 45 12.71 -0.94 -1.99
CA LYS A 45 13.47 -1.38 -0.83
C LYS A 45 12.78 -0.98 0.47
N THR A 46 12.20 0.23 0.53
CA THR A 46 11.44 0.72 1.66
C THR A 46 10.31 -0.23 2.03
N ARG A 47 9.47 -0.62 1.05
CA ARG A 47 8.38 -1.55 1.34
C ARG A 47 8.89 -2.96 1.64
N LYS A 48 9.97 -3.40 1.00
CA LYS A 48 10.64 -4.67 1.34
C LYS A 48 11.16 -4.70 2.79
N SER A 49 11.70 -3.60 3.31
CA SER A 49 12.12 -3.53 4.72
C SER A 49 10.95 -3.74 5.69
N ILE A 50 9.75 -3.28 5.31
CA ILE A 50 8.52 -3.53 6.07
C ILE A 50 8.07 -4.99 5.94
N ASP A 51 8.18 -5.60 4.74
CA ASP A 51 7.92 -7.05 4.55
C ASP A 51 8.80 -7.90 5.48
N GLU A 52 10.04 -7.47 5.69
CA GLU A 52 11.05 -8.11 6.56
C GLU A 52 10.93 -7.68 8.04
N ALA A 53 9.85 -6.98 8.41
CA ALA A 53 9.54 -6.54 9.77
C ALA A 53 10.61 -5.63 10.42
N GLN A 54 11.29 -4.78 9.64
CA GLN A 54 12.25 -3.83 10.19
C GLN A 54 11.53 -2.75 11.01
N ALA A 55 11.63 -2.87 12.35
CA ALA A 55 10.90 -2.05 13.31
C ALA A 55 10.95 -0.54 13.00
N TYR A 56 12.12 0.00 12.65
CA TYR A 56 12.29 1.43 12.36
C TYR A 56 11.42 1.92 11.20
N VAL A 57 11.34 1.14 10.11
CA VAL A 57 10.55 1.52 8.92
C VAL A 57 9.07 1.19 9.12
N SER A 58 8.76 0.10 9.82
CA SER A 58 7.38 -0.34 10.08
C SER A 58 6.58 0.60 11.00
N THR A 59 7.25 1.49 11.74
CA THR A 59 6.59 2.45 12.64
C THR A 59 6.66 3.90 12.14
N MET A 60 7.17 4.13 10.93
CA MET A 60 7.22 5.48 10.35
C MET A 60 5.81 5.99 10.01
N SER A 61 5.60 7.28 10.25
CA SER A 61 4.44 8.00 9.73
C SER A 61 4.46 8.07 8.20
N ALA A 62 3.32 8.43 7.59
CA ALA A 62 3.23 8.61 6.13
C ALA A 62 4.24 9.61 5.57
N GLU A 63 4.51 10.72 6.27
CA GLU A 63 5.47 11.75 5.86
C GLU A 63 6.91 11.22 5.94
N GLU A 64 7.26 10.55 7.05
CA GLU A 64 8.57 9.91 7.22
C GLU A 64 8.80 8.81 6.18
N LEU A 65 7.77 8.02 5.86
CA LEU A 65 7.83 7.00 4.82
C LEU A 65 8.05 7.63 3.44
N TRP A 66 7.39 8.75 3.14
CA TRP A 66 7.58 9.46 1.88
C TRP A 66 9.01 9.96 1.72
N ASP A 67 9.56 10.61 2.74
CA ASP A 67 10.93 11.11 2.74
C ASP A 67 11.93 9.96 2.63
N TYR A 68 11.78 8.94 3.47
CA TYR A 68 12.65 7.76 3.49
C TYR A 68 12.63 7.02 2.14
N PHE A 69 11.46 6.84 1.54
CA PHE A 69 11.32 6.24 0.20
C PHE A 69 11.95 7.11 -0.89
N SER A 70 11.68 8.41 -0.88
CA SER A 70 12.23 9.32 -1.88
C SER A 70 13.76 9.34 -1.85
N GLU A 71 14.35 9.30 -0.65
CA GLU A 71 15.80 9.24 -0.45
C GLU A 71 16.39 7.88 -0.81
N THR A 72 15.80 6.78 -0.34
CA THR A 72 16.34 5.41 -0.47
C THR A 72 16.23 4.87 -1.89
N GLU A 73 15.13 5.17 -2.57
CA GLU A 73 14.89 4.75 -3.96
C GLU A 73 15.39 5.78 -4.98
N HIS A 74 15.77 6.98 -4.53
CA HIS A 74 16.00 8.14 -5.41
C HIS A 74 14.81 8.39 -6.35
N TYR A 75 13.60 8.14 -5.84
CA TYR A 75 12.39 8.19 -6.63
C TYR A 75 12.05 9.63 -7.01
N LYS A 76 11.54 9.80 -8.23
CA LYS A 76 11.00 11.07 -8.72
C LYS A 76 9.64 10.81 -9.32
N LEU A 77 8.66 11.59 -8.87
CA LEU A 77 7.31 11.52 -9.42
C LEU A 77 7.32 11.76 -10.92
N LYS A 78 6.55 10.93 -11.64
CA LYS A 78 6.34 11.08 -13.07
C LYS A 78 5.07 11.90 -13.32
N PRO A 79 5.07 12.83 -14.29
CA PRO A 79 3.86 13.52 -14.71
C PRO A 79 2.79 12.52 -15.15
N GLY A 80 1.54 12.73 -14.75
CA GLY A 80 0.47 11.79 -15.04
C GLY A 80 -0.87 12.21 -14.43
N LYS A 81 -1.62 11.25 -13.90
CA LYS A 81 -2.90 11.51 -13.25
C LYS A 81 -2.88 10.93 -11.85
N ALA A 82 -3.22 11.77 -10.88
CA ALA A 82 -3.39 11.30 -9.52
C ALA A 82 -4.63 10.41 -9.39
N LEU A 83 -4.60 9.48 -8.44
CA LEU A 83 -5.82 8.90 -7.90
C LEU A 83 -6.59 9.99 -7.13
N THR A 84 -7.92 9.88 -7.05
CA THR A 84 -8.77 10.95 -6.52
C THR A 84 -9.75 10.44 -5.47
N GLY A 85 -10.24 11.34 -4.61
CA GLY A 85 -11.18 11.01 -3.54
C GLY A 85 -10.52 10.16 -2.45
N PHE A 86 -11.28 9.25 -1.84
CA PHE A 86 -10.80 8.40 -0.75
C PHE A 86 -10.22 7.05 -1.23
N ALA A 87 -10.12 6.85 -2.55
CA ALA A 87 -9.57 5.62 -3.11
C ALA A 87 -8.08 5.39 -2.80
N PRO A 88 -7.18 6.40 -2.80
CA PRO A 88 -5.76 6.17 -2.55
C PRO A 88 -5.52 5.58 -1.15
N ASP A 89 -6.14 6.16 -0.12
CA ASP A 89 -6.02 5.73 1.28
C ASP A 89 -6.41 4.25 1.43
N TRP A 90 -7.64 3.93 1.03
CA TRP A 90 -8.15 2.56 1.11
C TRP A 90 -7.34 1.55 0.28
N ILE A 91 -6.80 1.94 -0.89
CA ILE A 91 -5.94 1.06 -1.70
C ILE A 91 -4.62 0.78 -0.97
N GLY A 92 -4.05 1.79 -0.30
CA GLY A 92 -2.86 1.63 0.52
C GLY A 92 -3.11 0.67 1.68
N GLU A 93 -4.19 0.87 2.44
CA GLU A 93 -4.61 -0.04 3.52
C GLU A 93 -4.84 -1.47 3.00
N PHE A 94 -5.54 -1.60 1.87
CA PHE A 94 -5.85 -2.89 1.25
C PHE A 94 -4.58 -3.66 0.92
N TYR A 95 -3.61 -3.03 0.24
CA TYR A 95 -2.38 -3.71 -0.12
C TYR A 95 -1.54 -4.10 1.09
N ALA A 96 -1.46 -3.24 2.11
CA ALA A 96 -0.73 -3.54 3.35
C ALA A 96 -1.35 -4.74 4.07
N TYR A 97 -2.68 -4.72 4.24
CA TYR A 97 -3.38 -5.80 4.92
C TYR A 97 -3.34 -7.10 4.10
N TYR A 98 -3.48 -7.03 2.77
CA TYR A 98 -3.36 -8.20 1.88
C TYR A 98 -1.97 -8.85 2.00
N GLN A 99 -0.91 -8.04 1.94
CA GLN A 99 0.47 -8.49 2.10
C GLN A 99 0.64 -9.23 3.43
N TRP A 100 0.18 -8.62 4.53
CA TRP A 100 0.25 -9.21 5.86
C TRP A 100 -0.56 -10.51 5.98
N GLN A 101 -1.81 -10.51 5.52
CA GLN A 101 -2.75 -11.62 5.64
C GLN A 101 -2.26 -12.87 4.89
N TYR A 102 -1.67 -12.69 3.71
CA TYR A 102 -1.23 -13.80 2.86
C TYR A 102 0.26 -14.13 2.98
N GLY A 103 1.04 -13.30 3.69
CA GLY A 103 2.46 -13.58 3.94
C GLY A 103 3.32 -13.61 2.68
N ILE A 104 2.91 -12.90 1.62
CA ILE A 104 3.64 -12.82 0.34
C ILE A 104 4.37 -11.47 0.23
N PRO A 105 5.41 -11.34 -0.61
CA PRO A 105 6.10 -10.06 -0.80
C PRO A 105 5.18 -8.98 -1.35
N SER A 106 5.36 -7.72 -0.94
CA SER A 106 4.58 -6.58 -1.43
C SER A 106 4.65 -6.43 -2.96
N ALA A 107 5.83 -6.72 -3.54
CA ALA A 107 6.05 -6.73 -4.98
C ALA A 107 5.17 -7.78 -5.69
N GLU A 108 4.89 -8.90 -5.03
CA GLU A 108 4.00 -9.92 -5.56
C GLU A 108 2.53 -9.51 -5.41
N VAL A 109 2.15 -8.84 -4.32
CA VAL A 109 0.78 -8.34 -4.11
C VAL A 109 0.32 -7.45 -5.25
N VAL A 110 1.10 -6.44 -5.64
CA VAL A 110 0.71 -5.50 -6.71
C VAL A 110 0.61 -6.18 -8.07
N SER A 111 1.34 -7.29 -8.28
CA SER A 111 1.21 -8.12 -9.49
C SER A 111 -0.03 -9.02 -9.47
N ARG A 112 -0.38 -9.61 -8.32
CA ARG A 112 -1.53 -10.52 -8.15
C ARG A 112 -2.86 -9.76 -8.14
N VAL A 113 -2.87 -8.58 -7.53
CA VAL A 113 -4.02 -7.69 -7.45
C VAL A 113 -3.65 -6.36 -8.11
N PRO A 114 -3.80 -6.23 -9.44
CA PRO A 114 -3.40 -5.01 -10.14
C PRO A 114 -4.19 -3.78 -9.69
N LEU A 115 -3.55 -2.61 -9.69
CA LEU A 115 -4.18 -1.34 -9.30
C LEU A 115 -5.46 -1.04 -10.09
N ASP A 116 -5.48 -1.32 -11.40
CA ASP A 116 -6.66 -1.11 -12.24
C ASP A 116 -7.84 -2.01 -11.87
N PHE A 117 -7.58 -3.18 -11.27
CA PHE A 117 -8.65 -4.01 -10.70
C PHE A 117 -9.23 -3.32 -9.45
N LEU A 118 -8.39 -2.87 -8.51
CA LEU A 118 -8.86 -2.20 -7.30
C LEU A 118 -9.61 -0.91 -7.60
N LYS A 119 -9.15 -0.10 -8.55
CA LYS A 119 -9.86 1.12 -8.99
C LYS A 119 -11.28 0.84 -9.47
N LYS A 120 -11.49 -0.27 -10.20
CA LYS A 120 -12.80 -0.69 -10.69
C LYS A 120 -13.65 -1.32 -9.60
N ALA A 121 -13.03 -2.09 -8.70
CA ALA A 121 -13.70 -2.80 -7.63
C ALA A 121 -13.99 -1.91 -6.41
N TYR A 122 -13.35 -0.75 -6.29
CA TYR A 122 -13.42 0.17 -5.15
C TYR A 122 -14.86 0.39 -4.68
N GLY A 123 -15.75 0.81 -5.59
CA GLY A 123 -17.15 1.10 -5.25
C GLY A 123 -17.92 -0.05 -4.60
N GLY A 124 -17.52 -1.31 -4.82
CA GLY A 124 -18.16 -2.48 -4.19
C GLY A 124 -17.37 -3.10 -3.03
N LEU A 125 -16.11 -2.73 -2.86
CA LEU A 125 -15.24 -3.28 -1.81
C LEU A 125 -15.03 -2.33 -0.64
N HIS A 126 -15.01 -1.01 -0.86
CA HIS A 126 -14.67 -0.03 0.18
C HIS A 126 -15.71 0.08 1.30
N ASP A 127 -16.97 -0.28 1.04
CA ASP A 127 -18.03 -0.35 2.07
C ASP A 127 -17.88 -1.58 2.99
N LEU A 128 -17.06 -2.55 2.63
CA LEU A 128 -16.80 -3.73 3.45
C LEU A 128 -15.74 -3.41 4.50
N ASN A 129 -15.76 -4.17 5.59
CA ASN A 129 -14.60 -4.22 6.47
C ASN A 129 -13.36 -4.69 5.68
N LEU A 130 -12.20 -4.09 5.96
CA LEU A 130 -10.95 -4.36 5.24
C LEU A 130 -10.58 -5.85 5.18
N ASP A 131 -10.72 -6.59 6.29
CA ASP A 131 -10.46 -8.04 6.33
C ASP A 131 -11.36 -8.80 5.35
N LEU A 132 -12.65 -8.45 5.31
CA LEU A 132 -13.61 -9.07 4.41
C LEU A 132 -13.30 -8.74 2.94
N ALA A 133 -12.94 -7.49 2.65
CA ALA A 133 -12.55 -7.09 1.30
C ALA A 133 -11.32 -7.87 0.81
N VAL A 134 -10.28 -7.96 1.65
CA VAL A 134 -9.04 -8.68 1.34
C VAL A 134 -9.30 -10.17 1.13
N ARG A 135 -10.04 -10.83 2.02
CA ARG A 135 -10.37 -12.26 1.88
C ARG A 135 -11.14 -12.53 0.60
N LYS A 136 -12.14 -11.71 0.28
CA LYS A 136 -12.95 -11.87 -0.91
C LYS A 136 -12.13 -11.75 -2.20
N VAL A 137 -11.15 -10.84 -2.23
CA VAL A 137 -10.25 -10.70 -3.39
C VAL A 137 -9.25 -11.85 -3.44
N GLY A 138 -8.66 -12.26 -2.31
CA GLY A 138 -7.66 -13.32 -2.29
C GLY A 138 -8.22 -14.73 -2.48
N GLU A 139 -9.50 -14.99 -2.20
CA GLU A 139 -10.15 -16.25 -2.61
C GLU A 139 -10.28 -16.39 -4.14
N LEU A 140 -10.24 -15.27 -4.87
CA LEU A 140 -10.38 -15.24 -6.33
C LEU A 140 -9.02 -15.25 -7.06
N ARG A 141 -7.90 -15.22 -6.34
CA ARG A 141 -6.55 -14.95 -6.88
C ARG A 141 -5.52 -15.93 -6.36
#